data_AF-A0A6N2EA08-F1
#
_entry.id   AF-A0A6N2EA08-F1
#
_cell.length_a   1.000
_cell.length_b   1.000
_cell.length_c   1.000
_cell.angle_alpha   90.00
_cell.angle_beta   90.00
_cell.angle_gamma   90.00
#
_symmetry.space_group_name_H-M   'P 1'
#
loop_
_entity.id
_entity.type
_entity.pdbx_description
1 polymer ?
#
loop_
_entity_poly.entity_id
_entity_poly.type
_entity_poly.pdbx_seq_one_letter_code
_entity_poly.pdbx_strand_id
1 'polypeptide(L)'
;MITPLILYVAVILGAVGVWMALPRKRVNPQIIGGLVAAIAGGLVLIGLGIRAREVEGGLPNLYFYVFAAIALGASLRVITHQRPVYAALYFILTILSSAGLYLILAAEFMAFALIIIYAGAILITYLFVIMMATQSPSEEEVDVLAEYDLQAREPLAAVFAGFLILGALSVMIFTGASKLPGSEEIRAQAPHPDHMLQLLPRRVERVLQDEGLISGRERIVREARGVLSLDPEARTAIVARTVDVDGDPAGGFIPGSEREIALPDHLRARNVESLAYDFLNRHPMTIEIAGVILLMAMLGAVVLSRRQVDIDDERKRQQAERRLRDAEEARL
;
A
#
# COMPACT_ATOMS: atom_id res chain seq x y z
N MET A 1 27.68 -14.04 0.84
CA MET A 1 26.86 -14.59 1.96
C MET A 1 26.87 -13.65 3.17
N ILE A 2 25.98 -12.67 3.24
CA ILE A 2 25.68 -11.99 4.52
C ILE A 2 25.20 -13.03 5.52
N THR A 3 26.03 -13.33 6.50
CA THR A 3 25.73 -14.27 7.57
C THR A 3 24.42 -13.81 8.24
N PRO A 4 23.50 -14.72 8.59
CA PRO A 4 22.29 -14.38 9.35
C PRO A 4 22.60 -13.57 10.62
N LEU A 5 23.85 -13.67 11.12
CA LEU A 5 24.43 -12.82 12.15
C LEU A 5 24.25 -11.30 11.93
N ILE A 6 24.48 -10.76 10.73
CA ILE A 6 24.38 -9.32 10.48
C ILE A 6 22.92 -8.84 10.64
N LEU A 7 21.97 -9.63 10.17
CA LEU A 7 20.54 -9.34 10.34
C LEU A 7 20.13 -9.41 11.82
N TYR A 8 20.59 -10.42 12.56
CA TYR A 8 20.30 -10.52 14.00
C TYR A 8 20.90 -9.37 14.78
N VAL A 9 22.15 -8.99 14.50
CA VAL A 9 22.80 -7.84 15.13
C VAL A 9 22.04 -6.56 14.81
N ALA A 10 21.60 -6.37 13.56
CA ALA A 10 20.83 -5.19 13.19
C ALA A 10 19.44 -5.14 13.84
N VAL A 11 18.75 -6.28 13.98
CA VAL A 11 17.48 -6.39 14.73
C VAL A 11 17.69 -6.02 16.20
N ILE A 12 18.74 -6.53 16.85
CA ILE A 12 19.05 -6.20 18.25
C ILE A 12 19.41 -4.72 18.41
N LEU A 13 20.26 -4.18 17.53
CA LEU A 13 20.62 -2.75 17.55
C LEU A 13 19.40 -1.86 17.29
N GLY A 14 18.52 -2.26 16.37
CA GLY A 14 17.25 -1.60 16.12
C GLY A 14 16.36 -1.60 17.35
N ALA A 15 16.27 -2.73 18.07
CA ALA A 15 15.48 -2.84 19.29
C ALA A 15 15.98 -1.86 20.37
N VAL A 16 17.30 -1.83 20.59
CA VAL A 16 17.92 -0.89 21.53
C VAL A 16 17.67 0.56 21.10
N GLY A 17 17.83 0.87 19.81
CA GLY A 17 17.58 2.21 19.27
C GLY A 17 16.14 2.68 19.48
N VAL A 18 15.15 1.86 19.12
CA VAL A 18 13.73 2.17 19.31
C VAL A 18 13.38 2.30 20.80
N TRP A 19 13.86 1.39 21.64
CA TRP A 19 13.62 1.45 23.09
C TRP A 19 14.15 2.73 23.73
N MET A 20 15.30 3.22 23.27
CA MET A 20 15.87 4.51 23.69
C MET A 20 15.14 5.70 23.07
N ALA A 21 14.55 5.55 21.89
CA ALA A 21 13.84 6.63 21.21
C ALA A 21 12.45 6.91 21.80
N LEU A 22 11.84 5.94 22.47
CA LEU A 22 10.51 6.09 23.08
C LEU A 22 10.48 7.16 24.20
N PRO A 23 9.37 7.93 24.34
CA PRO A 23 9.26 9.02 25.29
C PRO A 23 9.29 8.55 26.76
N ARG A 24 10.08 9.23 27.60
CA ARG A 24 10.26 8.96 29.04
C ARG A 24 10.23 10.25 29.87
N LYS A 25 9.63 10.20 31.07
CA LYS A 25 9.32 11.35 31.94
C LYS A 25 10.54 12.19 32.42
N ARG A 26 11.76 11.64 32.43
CA ARG A 26 12.92 12.26 33.14
C ARG A 26 14.17 12.49 32.32
N VAL A 27 14.33 11.84 31.17
CA VAL A 27 15.52 11.94 30.33
C VAL A 27 15.04 12.09 28.90
N ASN A 28 15.73 12.89 28.09
CA ASN A 28 15.45 13.01 26.66
C ASN A 28 16.49 12.23 25.80
N PRO A 29 16.56 10.89 25.89
CA PRO A 29 17.47 10.09 25.07
C PRO A 29 16.99 9.94 23.63
N GLN A 30 15.91 10.62 23.22
CA GLN A 30 15.23 10.38 21.95
C GLN A 30 16.14 10.59 20.74
N ILE A 31 17.02 11.59 20.79
CA ILE A 31 17.98 11.87 19.71
C ILE A 31 19.00 10.73 19.59
N ILE A 32 19.52 10.26 20.73
CA ILE A 32 20.51 9.18 20.78
C ILE A 32 19.88 7.86 20.30
N GLY A 33 18.68 7.53 20.81
CA GLY A 33 17.94 6.36 20.37
C GLY A 33 17.60 6.42 18.88
N GLY A 34 17.19 7.59 18.38
CA GLY A 34 16.95 7.83 16.97
C GLY A 34 18.19 7.63 16.10
N LEU A 35 19.36 8.10 16.55
CA LEU A 35 20.63 7.89 15.85
C LEU A 35 21.01 6.40 15.81
N VAL A 36 20.87 5.69 16.93
CA VAL A 36 21.14 4.24 17.00
C VAL A 36 20.19 3.47 16.06
N ALA A 37 18.90 3.80 16.06
CA ALA A 37 17.92 3.20 15.16
C ALA A 37 18.24 3.51 13.68
N ALA A 38 18.67 4.73 13.37
CA ALA A 38 19.08 5.12 12.02
C ALA A 38 20.33 4.37 11.54
N ILE A 39 21.33 4.19 12.42
CA ILE A 39 22.53 3.38 12.12
C ILE A 39 22.13 1.93 11.88
N ALA A 40 21.29 1.35 12.75
CA ALA A 40 20.80 -0.01 12.57
C ALA A 40 20.06 -0.19 11.24
N GLY A 41 19.13 0.71 10.91
CA GLY A 41 18.40 0.72 9.64
C GLY A 41 19.33 0.90 8.44
N GLY A 42 20.32 1.78 8.52
CA GLY A 42 21.34 1.98 7.50
C GLY A 42 22.18 0.72 7.24
N LEU A 43 22.59 0.02 8.31
CA LEU A 43 23.30 -1.25 8.21
C LEU A 43 22.44 -2.34 7.53
N VAL A 44 21.14 -2.39 7.84
CA VAL A 44 20.20 -3.29 7.14
C VAL A 44 20.15 -2.95 5.66
N LEU A 45 19.93 -1.68 5.30
CA LEU A 45 19.83 -1.26 3.90
C LEU A 45 21.11 -1.53 3.11
N ILE A 46 22.28 -1.26 3.70
CA ILE A 46 23.58 -1.57 3.07
C ILE A 46 23.74 -3.08 2.91
N GLY A 47 23.40 -3.87 3.93
CA GLY A 47 23.43 -5.33 3.85
C GLY A 47 22.53 -5.85 2.73
N LEU A 48 21.28 -5.38 2.66
CA LEU A 48 20.37 -5.76 1.59
C LEU A 48 20.86 -5.31 0.21
N GLY A 49 21.46 -4.12 0.10
CA GLY A 49 22.05 -3.62 -1.14
C GLY A 49 23.22 -4.47 -1.65
N ILE A 50 24.11 -4.90 -0.75
CA ILE A 50 25.22 -5.79 -1.08
C ILE A 50 24.68 -7.16 -1.54
N ARG A 51 23.64 -7.69 -0.87
CA ARG A 51 22.98 -8.94 -1.29
C ARG A 51 22.31 -8.80 -2.65
N ALA A 52 21.60 -7.71 -2.89
CA ALA A 52 20.97 -7.45 -4.18
C ALA A 52 22.02 -7.42 -5.30
N ARG A 53 23.19 -6.83 -5.06
CA ARG A 53 24.30 -6.85 -6.02
C ARG A 53 24.83 -8.26 -6.30
N GLU A 54 24.92 -9.13 -5.29
CA GLU A 54 25.30 -10.54 -5.48
C GLU A 54 24.29 -11.31 -6.36
N VAL A 55 22.99 -11.01 -6.25
CA VAL A 55 21.91 -11.74 -6.93
C VAL A 55 21.57 -11.17 -8.32
N GLU A 56 21.41 -9.85 -8.42
CA GLU A 56 20.91 -9.17 -9.62
C GLU A 56 22.02 -8.49 -10.45
N GLY A 57 23.28 -8.55 -9.99
CA GLY A 57 24.43 -7.97 -10.69
C GLY A 57 24.56 -6.44 -10.58
N GLY A 58 23.65 -5.76 -9.88
CA GLY A 58 23.62 -4.30 -9.72
C GLY A 58 23.13 -3.83 -8.35
N LEU A 59 23.41 -2.58 -8.00
CA LEU A 59 22.82 -1.96 -6.81
C LEU A 59 21.37 -1.51 -7.11
N PRO A 60 20.46 -1.61 -6.14
CA PRO A 60 19.14 -0.98 -6.22
C PRO A 60 19.25 0.51 -6.57
N ASN A 61 18.22 1.02 -7.25
CA ASN A 61 18.14 2.43 -7.67
C ASN A 61 18.37 3.38 -6.48
N LEU A 62 19.07 4.50 -6.67
CA LEU A 62 19.27 5.52 -5.64
C LEU A 62 17.96 5.94 -4.96
N TYR A 63 16.88 6.08 -5.74
CA TYR A 63 15.56 6.44 -5.23
C TYR A 63 15.02 5.45 -4.20
N PHE A 64 15.36 4.15 -4.31
CA PHE A 64 14.96 3.14 -3.34
C PHE A 64 15.52 3.48 -1.95
N TYR A 65 16.81 3.78 -1.85
CA TYR A 65 17.44 4.11 -0.57
C TYR A 65 16.88 5.39 0.04
N VAL A 66 16.60 6.40 -0.80
CA VAL A 66 15.99 7.66 -0.34
C VAL A 66 14.60 7.41 0.25
N PHE A 67 13.70 6.74 -0.49
CA PHE A 67 12.35 6.47 0.00
C PHE A 67 12.35 5.52 1.21
N ALA A 68 13.22 4.50 1.23
CA ALA A 68 13.35 3.59 2.36
C ALA A 68 13.84 4.32 3.62
N ALA A 69 14.84 5.19 3.50
CA ALA A 69 15.35 5.97 4.63
C ALA A 69 14.28 6.93 5.19
N ILE A 70 13.53 7.61 4.30
CA ILE A 70 12.44 8.49 4.72
C ILE A 70 11.32 7.68 5.39
N ALA A 71 10.93 6.52 4.85
CA ALA A 71 9.91 5.66 5.44
C ALA A 71 10.30 5.15 6.83
N LEU A 72 11.55 4.70 7.02
CA LEU A 72 12.05 4.25 8.33
C LEU A 72 12.17 5.41 9.34
N GLY A 73 12.70 6.56 8.91
CA GLY A 73 12.81 7.74 9.77
C GLY A 73 11.44 8.29 10.18
N ALA A 74 10.50 8.36 9.24
CA ALA A 74 9.15 8.82 9.48
C ALA A 74 8.39 7.85 10.40
N SER A 75 8.44 6.54 10.15
CA SER A 75 7.78 5.54 11.01
C SER A 75 8.32 5.54 12.45
N LEU A 76 9.63 5.74 12.62
CA LEU A 76 10.20 5.94 13.96
C LEU A 76 9.67 7.21 14.63
N ARG A 77 9.53 8.31 13.88
CA ARG A 77 9.01 9.57 14.40
C ARG A 77 7.53 9.53 14.72
N VAL A 78 6.72 8.76 13.99
CA VAL A 78 5.29 8.54 14.30
C VAL A 78 5.10 8.05 15.73
N ILE A 79 5.89 7.07 16.16
CA ILE A 79 5.71 6.43 17.47
C ILE A 79 6.48 7.11 18.62
N THR A 80 7.39 8.03 18.30
CA THR A 80 8.24 8.70 19.31
C THR A 80 7.82 10.15 19.60
N HIS A 81 7.04 10.76 18.70
CA HIS A 81 6.63 12.15 18.84
C HIS A 81 5.44 12.28 19.79
N GLN A 82 5.55 13.18 20.77
CA GLN A 82 4.57 13.33 21.87
C GLN A 82 3.29 14.05 21.45
N ARG A 83 3.32 14.84 20.37
CA ARG A 83 2.17 15.60 19.88
C ARG A 83 1.46 14.81 18.76
N PRO A 84 0.20 14.38 18.96
CA PRO A 84 -0.52 13.52 18.02
C PRO A 84 -0.61 14.06 16.59
N VAL A 85 -0.77 15.37 16.42
CA VAL A 85 -0.85 16.03 15.11
C VAL A 85 0.43 15.79 14.29
N TYR A 86 1.60 16.01 14.89
CA TYR A 86 2.87 15.77 14.20
C TYR A 86 3.14 14.27 13.98
N ALA A 87 2.75 13.41 14.92
CA ALA A 87 2.81 11.96 14.71
C ALA A 87 2.00 11.53 13.48
N ALA A 88 0.78 12.06 13.29
CA ALA A 88 -0.02 11.81 12.10
C ALA A 88 0.64 12.34 10.81
N LEU A 89 1.29 13.50 10.84
CA LEU A 89 2.05 14.03 9.69
C LEU A 89 3.22 13.12 9.29
N TYR A 90 3.97 12.59 10.26
CA TYR A 90 5.01 11.58 9.98
C TYR A 90 4.42 10.28 9.42
N PHE A 91 3.18 9.94 9.79
CA PHE A 91 2.54 8.75 9.26
C PHE A 91 2.16 8.94 7.80
N ILE A 92 1.63 10.11 7.44
CA ILE A 92 1.41 10.51 6.03
C ILE A 92 2.72 10.41 5.25
N LEU A 93 3.83 10.93 5.78
CA LEU A 93 5.14 10.86 5.13
C LEU A 93 5.62 9.41 4.90
N THR A 94 5.31 8.50 5.83
CA THR A 94 5.61 7.06 5.70
C THR A 94 4.83 6.42 4.57
N ILE A 95 3.52 6.71 4.47
CA ILE A 95 2.66 6.22 3.37
C ILE A 95 3.12 6.78 2.03
N LEU A 96 3.43 8.08 1.96
CA LEU A 96 3.91 8.71 0.73
C LEU A 96 5.24 8.12 0.25
N SER A 97 6.16 7.85 1.18
CA SER A 97 7.43 7.19 0.87
C SER A 97 7.23 5.75 0.39
N SER A 98 6.27 5.04 0.99
CA SER A 98 5.89 3.69 0.57
C SER A 98 5.26 3.68 -0.84
N ALA A 99 4.47 4.69 -1.19
CA ALA A 99 3.97 4.86 -2.55
C ALA A 99 5.11 5.08 -3.55
N GLY A 100 6.14 5.85 -3.18
CA GLY A 100 7.37 5.99 -3.97
C GLY A 100 8.08 4.65 -4.21
N LEU A 101 8.16 3.79 -3.19
CA LEU A 101 8.70 2.43 -3.33
C LEU A 101 7.86 1.56 -4.29
N TYR A 102 6.53 1.68 -4.26
CA TYR A 102 5.67 0.98 -5.23
C TYR A 102 5.84 1.46 -6.67
N LEU A 103 6.08 2.75 -6.89
CA LEU A 103 6.39 3.27 -8.23
C LEU A 103 7.68 2.66 -8.79
N ILE A 104 8.71 2.50 -7.95
CA ILE A 104 9.97 1.85 -8.34
C ILE A 104 9.74 0.38 -8.72
N LEU A 105 8.78 -0.29 -8.09
CA LEU A 105 8.36 -1.66 -8.42
C LEU A 105 7.40 -1.75 -9.63
N ALA A 106 7.21 -0.66 -10.38
CA ALA A 106 6.24 -0.56 -11.48
C ALA A 106 4.79 -0.90 -11.07
N ALA A 107 4.46 -0.73 -9.79
CA ALA A 107 3.12 -0.95 -9.22
C ALA A 107 2.34 0.37 -9.16
N GLU A 108 2.07 0.96 -10.33
CA GLU A 108 1.46 2.29 -10.49
C GLU A 108 0.14 2.41 -9.74
N PHE A 109 -0.77 1.45 -9.95
CA PHE A 109 -2.09 1.45 -9.33
C PHE A 109 -1.99 1.47 -7.81
N MET A 110 -1.14 0.61 -7.24
CA MET A 110 -0.96 0.50 -5.79
C MET A 110 -0.36 1.78 -5.21
N ALA A 111 0.61 2.39 -5.89
CA ALA A 111 1.19 3.66 -5.46
C ALA A 111 0.14 4.77 -5.39
N PHE A 112 -0.64 4.96 -6.46
CA PHE A 112 -1.69 5.99 -6.48
C PHE A 112 -2.84 5.68 -5.50
N ALA A 113 -3.22 4.40 -5.35
CA ALA A 113 -4.21 3.99 -4.35
C ALA A 113 -3.75 4.31 -2.93
N LEU A 114 -2.47 4.10 -2.59
CA LEU A 114 -1.90 4.50 -1.29
C LEU A 114 -2.00 6.01 -1.07
N ILE A 115 -1.73 6.81 -2.11
CA ILE A 115 -1.79 8.26 -2.00
C ILE A 115 -3.23 8.73 -1.84
N ILE A 116 -4.15 8.30 -2.70
CA ILE A 116 -5.53 8.81 -2.72
C ILE A 116 -6.32 8.31 -1.50
N ILE A 117 -6.25 7.01 -1.22
CA ILE A 117 -7.09 6.39 -0.18
C ILE A 117 -6.45 6.55 1.20
N TYR A 118 -5.21 6.09 1.37
CA TYR A 118 -4.57 6.10 2.69
C TYR A 118 -4.10 7.51 3.07
N ALA A 119 -3.19 8.11 2.30
CA ALA A 119 -2.67 9.43 2.63
C ALA A 119 -3.73 10.53 2.49
N GLY A 120 -4.57 10.47 1.45
CA GLY A 120 -5.61 11.44 1.15
C GLY A 120 -6.82 11.29 2.06
N ALA A 121 -7.68 10.29 1.83
CA ALA A 121 -8.94 10.20 2.55
C ALA A 121 -8.79 9.81 4.03
N ILE A 122 -8.13 8.68 4.32
CA ILE A 122 -8.13 8.09 5.66
C ILE A 122 -7.29 8.95 6.63
N LEU A 123 -6.04 9.27 6.27
CA LEU A 123 -5.14 9.97 7.18
C LEU A 123 -5.49 11.45 7.36
N ILE A 124 -5.99 12.15 6.33
CA ILE A 124 -6.47 13.53 6.52
C ILE A 124 -7.73 13.53 7.39
N THR A 125 -8.65 12.59 7.20
CA THR A 125 -9.83 12.46 8.08
C THR A 125 -9.39 12.18 9.52
N TYR A 126 -8.44 11.28 9.72
CA TYR A 126 -7.89 10.99 11.04
C TYR A 126 -7.20 12.20 11.69
N LEU A 127 -6.42 12.96 10.90
CA LEU A 127 -5.79 14.20 11.34
C LEU A 127 -6.83 15.23 11.79
N PHE A 128 -7.90 15.41 11.01
CA PHE A 128 -9.00 16.30 11.36
C PHE A 128 -9.70 15.87 12.66
N VAL A 129 -9.95 14.57 12.82
CA VAL A 129 -10.55 14.02 14.04
C VAL A 129 -9.67 14.26 15.27
N ILE A 130 -8.35 13.98 15.18
CA ILE A 130 -7.42 14.26 16.28
C ILE A 130 -7.41 15.75 16.61
N MET A 131 -7.34 16.60 15.59
CA MET A 131 -7.26 18.05 15.78
C MET A 131 -8.53 18.60 16.46
N MET A 132 -9.71 18.09 16.09
CA MET A 132 -10.97 18.43 16.78
C MET A 132 -11.05 17.87 18.21
N ALA A 133 -10.49 16.68 18.44
CA ALA A 133 -10.49 16.06 19.76
C ALA A 133 -9.48 16.72 20.73
N THR A 134 -8.50 17.44 20.20
CA THR A 134 -7.49 18.13 21.00
C THR A 134 -8.10 19.41 21.59
N GLN A 135 -8.20 19.48 22.92
CA GLN A 135 -8.73 20.66 23.62
C GLN A 135 -7.75 21.83 23.47
N SER A 136 -8.25 23.01 23.15
CA SER A 136 -7.47 24.26 23.15
C SER A 136 -7.00 24.55 24.58
N PRO A 137 -5.70 24.82 24.82
CA PRO A 137 -5.20 25.11 26.15
C PRO A 137 -5.95 26.31 26.75
N SER A 138 -6.41 26.18 28.00
CA SER A 138 -6.91 27.33 28.77
C SER A 138 -5.71 28.21 29.16
N GLU A 139 -5.88 29.54 29.24
CA GLU A 139 -4.78 30.50 29.50
C GLU A 139 -4.03 30.23 30.83
N GLU A 140 -4.59 29.42 31.73
CA GLU A 140 -3.99 29.01 33.03
C GLU A 140 -3.28 27.64 32.99
N GLU A 141 -3.51 26.79 31.98
CA GLU A 141 -2.90 25.46 31.88
C GLU A 141 -1.74 25.47 30.87
N VAL A 142 -0.51 25.37 31.38
CA VAL A 142 0.71 25.16 30.58
C VAL A 142 0.60 23.84 29.82
N ASP A 143 0.25 23.89 28.52
CA ASP A 143 0.26 22.80 27.51
C ASP A 143 0.34 21.39 28.12
N VAL A 144 -0.69 21.00 28.87
CA VAL A 144 -0.69 19.73 29.61
C VAL A 144 -1.01 18.60 28.63
N LEU A 145 0.01 18.16 27.90
CA LEU A 145 -0.07 16.94 27.10
C LEU A 145 -0.58 15.80 27.98
N ALA A 146 -1.50 15.00 27.43
CA ALA A 146 -2.09 13.92 28.19
C ALA A 146 -1.01 12.93 28.68
N GLU A 147 -1.16 12.42 29.90
CA GLU A 147 -0.11 11.59 30.52
C GLU A 147 0.20 10.31 29.70
N TYR A 148 -0.76 9.83 28.92
CA TYR A 148 -0.59 8.71 27.99
C TYR A 148 0.24 9.04 26.74
N ASP A 149 0.25 10.30 26.29
CA ASP A 149 1.05 10.75 25.14
C ASP A 149 2.51 11.04 25.54
N LEU A 150 2.72 11.36 26.82
CA LEU A 150 4.02 11.70 27.37
C LEU A 150 4.88 10.49 27.74
N GLN A 151 4.27 9.32 27.98
CA GLN A 151 4.95 8.17 28.54
C GLN A 151 4.50 6.85 27.91
N ALA A 152 5.47 6.11 27.37
CA ALA A 152 5.25 4.71 27.04
C ALA A 152 5.04 3.92 28.35
N ARG A 153 3.90 3.25 28.48
CA ARG A 153 3.56 2.45 29.68
C ARG A 153 4.53 1.28 29.88
N GLU A 154 4.75 0.50 28.80
CA GLU A 154 5.60 -0.70 28.83
C GLU A 154 6.55 -0.75 27.61
N PRO A 155 7.52 0.18 27.51
CA PRO A 155 8.36 0.32 26.32
C PRO A 155 9.23 -0.91 26.06
N LEU A 156 9.69 -1.59 27.11
CA LEU A 156 10.56 -2.75 26.97
C LEU A 156 9.79 -3.97 26.43
N ALA A 157 8.60 -4.24 26.97
CA ALA A 157 7.76 -5.34 26.51
C ALA A 157 7.30 -5.13 25.06
N ALA A 158 6.88 -3.90 24.71
CA ALA A 158 6.46 -3.55 23.36
C ALA A 158 7.59 -3.72 22.33
N VAL A 159 8.78 -3.21 22.63
CA VAL A 159 9.96 -3.36 21.75
C VAL A 159 10.38 -4.82 21.65
N PHE A 160 10.42 -5.55 22.77
CA PHE A 160 10.77 -6.97 22.75
C PHE A 160 9.82 -7.77 21.86
N ALA A 161 8.50 -7.62 22.05
CA ALA A 161 7.50 -8.30 21.24
C ALA A 161 7.61 -7.93 19.74
N GLY A 162 7.72 -6.64 19.43
CA GLY A 162 7.84 -6.16 18.04
C GLY A 162 9.10 -6.68 17.34
N PHE A 163 10.25 -6.62 18.00
CA PHE A 163 11.51 -7.08 17.43
C PHE A 163 11.67 -8.60 17.44
N LEU A 164 10.99 -9.32 18.35
CA LEU A 164 10.86 -10.77 18.28
C LEU A 164 10.14 -11.19 17.00
N ILE A 165 9.01 -10.55 16.69
CA ILE A 165 8.25 -10.80 15.45
C ILE A 165 9.09 -10.42 14.23
N LEU A 166 9.72 -9.23 14.23
CA LEU A 166 10.59 -8.79 13.14
C LEU A 166 11.76 -9.77 12.91
N GLY A 167 12.38 -10.25 13.98
CA GLY A 167 13.44 -11.25 13.93
C GLY A 167 12.94 -12.55 13.33
N ALA A 168 11.80 -13.08 13.80
CA ALA A 168 11.19 -14.31 13.28
C ALA A 168 10.85 -14.19 11.79
N LEU A 169 10.22 -13.09 11.38
CA LEU A 169 9.92 -12.81 9.97
C LEU A 169 11.19 -12.69 9.13
N SER A 170 12.23 -12.04 9.65
CA SER A 170 13.52 -11.95 8.96
C SER A 170 14.13 -13.35 8.74
N VAL A 171 14.10 -14.23 9.75
CA VAL A 171 14.57 -15.62 9.60
C VAL A 171 13.76 -16.36 8.54
N MET A 172 12.44 -16.24 8.59
CA MET A 172 11.54 -16.88 7.63
C MET A 172 11.82 -16.42 6.20
N ILE A 173 12.01 -15.11 5.99
CA ILE A 173 12.32 -14.54 4.68
C ILE A 173 13.70 -15.00 4.20
N PHE A 174 14.76 -14.81 4.98
CA PHE A 174 16.12 -15.06 4.49
C PHE A 174 16.54 -16.54 4.49
N THR A 175 15.92 -17.38 5.31
CA THR A 175 16.23 -18.82 5.39
C THR A 175 15.19 -19.68 4.68
N GLY A 176 13.92 -19.25 4.69
CA GLY A 176 12.82 -19.98 4.08
C GLY A 176 12.67 -19.67 2.59
N ALA A 177 12.84 -18.41 2.17
CA ALA A 177 12.65 -18.05 0.76
C ALA A 177 13.68 -18.71 -0.18
N SER A 178 14.89 -18.99 0.30
CA SER A 178 15.91 -19.70 -0.48
C SER A 178 15.60 -21.18 -0.72
N LYS A 179 14.59 -21.74 -0.04
CA LYS A 179 14.12 -23.12 -0.21
C LYS A 179 12.88 -23.25 -1.08
N LEU A 180 12.29 -22.12 -1.50
CA LEU A 180 11.17 -22.13 -2.43
C LEU A 180 11.69 -22.45 -3.85
N PRO A 181 10.87 -23.08 -4.72
CA PRO A 181 11.22 -23.24 -6.13
C PRO A 181 11.73 -21.93 -6.71
N GLY A 182 12.79 -21.99 -7.52
CA GLY A 182 13.48 -20.80 -8.00
C GLY A 182 12.51 -19.82 -8.65
N SER A 183 12.71 -18.53 -8.43
CA SER A 183 11.89 -17.48 -9.05
C SER A 183 11.88 -17.56 -10.57
N GLU A 184 12.86 -18.22 -11.19
CA GLU A 184 12.88 -18.55 -12.62
C GLU A 184 11.85 -19.63 -13.00
N GLU A 185 11.69 -20.71 -12.21
CA GLU A 185 10.66 -21.73 -12.46
C GLU A 185 9.25 -21.13 -12.28
N ILE A 186 9.07 -20.29 -11.26
CA ILE A 186 7.80 -19.59 -11.02
C ILE A 186 7.57 -18.50 -12.08
N ARG A 187 8.59 -17.74 -12.52
CA ARG A 187 8.48 -16.77 -13.63
C ARG A 187 8.22 -17.45 -14.97
N ALA A 188 8.81 -18.61 -15.21
CA ALA A 188 8.57 -19.40 -16.42
C ALA A 188 7.15 -19.98 -16.44
N GLN A 189 6.54 -20.22 -15.27
CA GLN A 189 5.13 -20.61 -15.16
C GLN A 189 4.18 -19.41 -15.02
N ALA A 190 4.67 -18.23 -14.64
CA ALA A 190 3.88 -17.03 -14.54
C ALA A 190 3.53 -16.54 -15.96
N PRO A 191 2.25 -16.28 -16.26
CA PRO A 191 1.86 -15.73 -17.55
C PRO A 191 2.68 -14.48 -17.86
N HIS A 192 3.26 -14.43 -19.05
CA HIS A 192 4.01 -13.26 -19.53
C HIS A 192 3.14 -12.01 -19.33
N PRO A 193 3.69 -10.83 -18.94
CA PRO A 193 2.88 -9.63 -18.68
C PRO A 193 1.92 -9.27 -19.83
N ASP A 194 2.37 -9.53 -21.06
CA ASP A 194 1.61 -9.26 -22.28
C ASP A 194 0.58 -10.36 -22.63
N HIS A 195 0.51 -11.44 -21.87
CA HIS A 195 -0.58 -12.43 -21.99
C HIS A 195 -1.95 -11.78 -21.73
N MET A 196 -2.00 -10.65 -21.00
CA MET A 196 -3.23 -9.87 -20.85
C MET A 196 -3.70 -9.24 -22.17
N LEU A 197 -2.80 -8.99 -23.14
CA LEU A 197 -3.18 -8.45 -24.45
C LEU A 197 -4.07 -9.41 -25.23
N GLN A 198 -3.90 -10.73 -25.04
CA GLN A 198 -4.76 -11.76 -25.62
C GLN A 198 -6.23 -11.63 -25.18
N LEU A 199 -6.45 -11.03 -24.01
CA LEU A 199 -7.77 -10.85 -23.40
C LEU A 199 -8.38 -9.48 -23.72
N LEU A 200 -7.63 -8.60 -24.43
CA LEU A 200 -8.01 -7.23 -24.75
C LEU A 200 -8.08 -6.97 -26.27
N PRO A 201 -8.90 -7.73 -27.04
CA PRO A 201 -8.91 -7.71 -28.50
C PRO A 201 -9.14 -6.34 -29.12
N ARG A 202 -10.14 -5.61 -28.62
CA ARG A 202 -10.49 -4.29 -29.16
C ARG A 202 -9.38 -3.26 -28.94
N ARG A 203 -8.57 -3.40 -27.89
CA ARG A 203 -7.45 -2.48 -27.63
C ARG A 203 -6.30 -2.77 -28.59
N VAL A 204 -5.94 -4.04 -28.72
CA VAL A 204 -4.86 -4.48 -29.61
C VAL A 204 -5.20 -4.10 -31.05
N GLU A 205 -6.39 -4.46 -31.54
CA GLU A 205 -6.83 -4.13 -32.90
C GLU A 205 -6.85 -2.61 -33.16
N ARG A 206 -7.33 -1.81 -32.21
CA ARG A 206 -7.35 -0.35 -32.36
C ARG A 206 -5.94 0.23 -32.51
N VAL A 207 -5.00 -0.18 -31.66
CA VAL A 207 -3.62 0.32 -31.73
C VAL A 207 -2.95 -0.10 -33.04
N LEU A 208 -3.20 -1.33 -33.49
CA LEU A 208 -2.67 -1.81 -34.77
C LEU A 208 -3.28 -1.08 -35.98
N GLN A 209 -4.55 -0.66 -35.89
CA GLN A 209 -5.20 0.18 -36.91
C GLN A 209 -4.64 1.59 -36.92
N ASP A 210 -4.46 2.19 -35.74
CA ASP A 210 -3.93 3.55 -35.59
C ASP A 210 -2.50 3.66 -36.15
N GLU A 211 -1.68 2.62 -36.00
CA GLU A 211 -0.33 2.49 -36.58
C GLU A 211 -0.32 2.05 -38.06
N GLY A 212 -1.49 1.80 -38.65
CA GLY A 212 -1.61 1.35 -40.04
C GLY A 212 -1.07 -0.06 -40.32
N LEU A 213 -0.89 -0.88 -39.29
CA LEU A 213 -0.36 -2.25 -39.39
C LEU A 213 -1.42 -3.24 -39.88
N ILE A 214 -2.70 -2.96 -39.57
CA ILE A 214 -3.85 -3.70 -40.09
C ILE A 214 -4.83 -2.76 -40.80
N SER A 215 -5.42 -3.24 -41.89
CA SER A 215 -6.49 -2.53 -42.59
C SER A 215 -7.85 -2.73 -41.91
N GLY A 216 -8.84 -1.88 -42.17
CA GLY A 216 -10.18 -1.99 -41.57
C GLY A 216 -10.95 -3.29 -41.90
N ARG A 217 -10.43 -4.10 -42.83
CA ARG A 217 -10.95 -5.44 -43.19
C ARG A 217 -10.08 -6.59 -42.67
N GLU A 218 -9.07 -6.29 -41.86
CA GLU A 218 -8.21 -7.27 -41.22
C GLU A 218 -8.45 -7.26 -39.72
N ARG A 219 -8.52 -8.45 -39.12
CA ARG A 219 -8.62 -8.63 -37.67
C ARG A 219 -7.66 -9.72 -37.22
N ILE A 220 -7.35 -9.74 -35.92
CA ILE A 220 -6.50 -10.77 -35.35
C ILE A 220 -7.28 -12.10 -35.32
N VAL A 221 -6.64 -13.16 -35.76
CA VAL A 221 -7.20 -14.51 -35.77
C VAL A 221 -7.48 -14.95 -34.33
N ARG A 222 -8.65 -15.55 -34.11
CA ARG A 222 -9.03 -16.11 -32.81
C ARG A 222 -8.85 -17.62 -32.85
N GLU A 223 -8.19 -18.15 -31.84
CA GLU A 223 -8.15 -19.59 -31.62
C GLU A 223 -9.53 -20.12 -31.21
N ALA A 224 -9.71 -21.44 -31.26
CA ALA A 224 -10.97 -22.13 -30.99
C ALA A 224 -11.62 -21.81 -29.61
N ARG A 225 -10.89 -21.20 -28.68
CA ARG A 225 -11.39 -20.76 -27.36
C ARG A 225 -11.77 -19.27 -27.30
N GLY A 226 -11.75 -18.55 -28.42
CA GLY A 226 -12.04 -17.12 -28.49
C GLY A 226 -10.89 -16.20 -28.05
N VAL A 227 -9.73 -16.78 -27.73
CA VAL A 227 -8.48 -16.10 -27.40
C VAL A 227 -7.80 -15.63 -28.68
N LEU A 228 -7.20 -14.44 -28.65
CA LEU A 228 -6.43 -13.93 -29.79
C LEU A 228 -5.17 -14.77 -30.00
N SER A 229 -4.87 -15.09 -31.25
CA SER A 229 -3.61 -15.71 -31.67
C SER A 229 -2.48 -14.66 -31.62
N LEU A 230 -2.06 -14.34 -30.41
CA LEU A 230 -0.92 -13.47 -30.10
C LEU A 230 0.12 -14.29 -29.35
N ASP A 231 1.36 -14.28 -29.83
CA ASP A 231 2.49 -14.79 -29.09
C ASP A 231 3.05 -13.68 -28.19
N PRO A 232 2.88 -13.76 -26.85
CA PRO A 232 3.36 -12.73 -25.93
C PRO A 232 4.87 -12.70 -25.77
N GLU A 233 5.57 -13.81 -26.06
CA GLU A 233 7.02 -13.95 -25.93
C GLU A 233 7.71 -13.45 -27.19
N ALA A 234 7.25 -13.88 -28.36
CA ALA A 234 7.75 -13.41 -29.66
C ALA A 234 7.25 -11.99 -30.01
N ARG A 235 6.24 -11.49 -29.28
CA ARG A 235 5.53 -10.23 -29.55
C ARG A 235 4.96 -10.17 -30.97
N THR A 236 4.35 -11.26 -31.43
CA THR A 236 3.75 -11.32 -32.76
C THR A 236 2.25 -11.61 -32.69
N ALA A 237 1.51 -11.16 -33.71
CA ALA A 237 0.09 -11.40 -33.87
C ALA A 237 -0.18 -12.00 -35.25
N ILE A 238 -1.09 -12.98 -35.32
CA ILE A 238 -1.58 -13.49 -36.60
C ILE A 238 -2.84 -12.72 -36.98
N VAL A 239 -2.80 -12.02 -38.12
CA VAL A 239 -3.93 -11.26 -38.65
C VAL A 239 -4.42 -11.87 -39.95
N ALA A 240 -5.73 -11.86 -40.17
CA ALA A 240 -6.35 -12.37 -41.39
C ALA A 240 -7.46 -11.43 -41.86
N ARG A 241 -7.75 -11.48 -43.16
CA ARG A 241 -8.83 -10.69 -43.76
C ARG A 241 -10.18 -11.30 -43.37
N THR A 242 -11.11 -10.45 -42.95
CA THR A 242 -12.46 -10.85 -42.56
C THR A 242 -13.42 -10.78 -43.76
N VAL A 243 -14.36 -11.71 -43.79
CA VAL A 243 -15.55 -11.72 -44.64
C VAL A 243 -16.73 -11.36 -43.76
N ASP A 244 -17.53 -10.38 -44.20
CA ASP A 244 -18.83 -10.13 -43.59
C ASP A 244 -19.72 -11.34 -43.85
N VAL A 245 -19.92 -12.15 -42.81
CA VAL A 245 -20.91 -13.23 -42.79
C VAL A 245 -22.10 -12.68 -42.02
N ASP A 246 -23.26 -12.62 -42.68
CA ASP A 246 -24.48 -12.08 -42.09
C ASP A 246 -24.77 -12.73 -40.73
N GLY A 247 -24.73 -11.92 -39.67
CA GLY A 247 -25.07 -12.33 -38.30
C GLY A 247 -23.90 -12.78 -37.40
N ASP A 248 -22.67 -12.89 -37.90
CA ASP A 248 -21.49 -13.20 -37.05
C ASP A 248 -20.64 -11.93 -36.80
N PRO A 249 -20.63 -11.38 -35.56
CA PRO A 249 -19.82 -10.22 -35.22
C PRO A 249 -18.30 -10.47 -35.29
N ALA A 250 -17.86 -11.74 -35.31
CA ALA A 250 -16.45 -12.10 -35.48
C ALA A 250 -16.01 -12.03 -36.96
N GLY A 251 -16.93 -12.23 -37.90
CA GLY A 251 -16.64 -12.36 -39.33
C GLY A 251 -15.88 -13.65 -39.64
N GLY A 252 -16.21 -14.31 -40.76
CA GLY A 252 -15.42 -15.46 -41.21
C GLY A 252 -14.04 -15.00 -41.65
N PHE A 253 -12.97 -15.74 -41.34
CA PHE A 253 -11.64 -15.43 -41.86
C PHE A 253 -11.46 -16.04 -43.25
N ILE A 254 -10.82 -15.30 -44.18
CA ILE A 254 -10.46 -15.85 -45.49
C ILE A 254 -9.27 -16.79 -45.31
N PRO A 255 -9.40 -18.10 -45.59
CA PRO A 255 -8.29 -19.04 -45.47
C PRO A 255 -7.12 -18.62 -46.37
N GLY A 256 -5.89 -18.67 -45.84
CA GLY A 256 -4.68 -18.28 -46.58
C GLY A 256 -4.42 -16.77 -46.67
N SER A 257 -5.24 -15.93 -46.02
CA SER A 257 -4.99 -14.49 -45.87
C SER A 257 -4.20 -14.13 -44.60
N GLU A 258 -3.72 -15.15 -43.87
CA GLU A 258 -3.00 -15.00 -42.62
C GLU A 258 -1.62 -14.37 -42.84
N ARG A 259 -1.33 -13.34 -42.06
CA ARG A 259 -0.03 -12.68 -42.02
C ARG A 259 0.38 -12.49 -40.57
N GLU A 260 1.64 -12.76 -40.29
CA GLU A 260 2.24 -12.45 -38.99
C GLU A 260 2.73 -11.00 -38.98
N ILE A 261 2.41 -10.28 -37.90
CA ILE A 261 2.85 -8.90 -37.67
C ILE A 261 3.52 -8.78 -36.31
N ALA A 262 4.55 -7.93 -36.22
CA ALA A 262 5.18 -7.59 -34.96
C ALA A 262 4.35 -6.57 -34.18
N LEU A 263 4.19 -6.77 -32.87
CA LEU A 263 3.51 -5.84 -31.98
C LEU A 263 4.40 -4.63 -31.69
N PRO A 264 3.88 -3.39 -31.75
CA PRO A 264 4.63 -2.19 -31.38
C PRO A 264 5.17 -2.27 -29.94
N ASP A 265 6.33 -1.67 -29.69
CA ASP A 265 7.00 -1.74 -28.37
C ASP A 265 6.20 -1.10 -27.23
N HIS A 266 5.41 -0.08 -27.55
CA HIS A 266 4.56 0.65 -26.60
C HIS A 266 3.24 -0.08 -26.30
N LEU A 267 2.88 -1.09 -27.10
CA LEU A 267 1.72 -1.93 -26.85
C LEU A 267 2.07 -2.97 -25.79
N ARG A 268 1.94 -2.56 -24.53
CA ARG A 268 2.14 -3.40 -23.35
C ARG A 268 0.90 -3.44 -22.47
N ALA A 269 0.75 -4.52 -21.73
CA ALA A 269 -0.25 -4.61 -20.67
C ALA A 269 0.07 -3.59 -19.57
N ARG A 270 -0.89 -2.73 -19.24
CA ARG A 270 -0.74 -1.78 -18.14
C ARG A 270 -1.10 -2.46 -16.82
N ASN A 271 -0.45 -2.06 -15.73
CA ASN A 271 -0.72 -2.63 -14.40
C ASN A 271 -2.19 -2.44 -13.99
N VAL A 272 -2.72 -1.24 -14.21
CA VAL A 272 -4.13 -0.86 -13.92
C VAL A 272 -5.11 -1.76 -14.68
N GLU A 273 -4.85 -2.02 -15.97
CA GLU A 273 -5.72 -2.86 -16.80
C GLU A 273 -5.69 -4.31 -16.33
N SER A 274 -4.50 -4.81 -16.02
CA SER A 274 -4.32 -6.19 -15.57
C SER A 274 -5.06 -6.44 -14.26
N LEU A 275 -4.96 -5.50 -13.31
CA LEU A 275 -5.67 -5.57 -12.04
C LEU A 275 -7.19 -5.46 -12.23
N ALA A 276 -7.66 -4.52 -13.05
CA ALA A 276 -9.08 -4.35 -13.31
C ALA A 276 -9.70 -5.60 -13.95
N TYR A 277 -8.99 -6.20 -14.92
CA TYR A 277 -9.44 -7.43 -15.55
C TYR A 277 -9.50 -8.60 -14.54
N ASP A 278 -8.46 -8.75 -13.71
CA ASP A 278 -8.41 -9.82 -12.70
C ASP A 278 -9.53 -9.66 -11.65
N PHE A 279 -9.81 -8.43 -11.20
CA PHE A 279 -10.94 -8.18 -10.29
C PHE A 279 -12.29 -8.49 -10.91
N LEU A 280 -12.53 -8.13 -12.17
CA LEU A 280 -13.82 -8.36 -12.80
C LEU A 280 -14.03 -9.82 -13.20
N ASN A 281 -12.97 -10.52 -13.59
CA ASN A 281 -13.08 -11.86 -14.17
C ASN A 281 -12.82 -12.98 -13.15
N ARG A 282 -11.80 -12.83 -12.29
CA ARG A 282 -11.45 -13.86 -11.29
C ARG A 282 -12.04 -13.58 -9.91
N HIS A 283 -12.18 -12.30 -9.54
CA HIS A 283 -12.59 -11.90 -8.20
C HIS A 283 -13.83 -10.99 -8.14
N PRO A 284 -14.91 -11.25 -8.91
CA PRO A 284 -16.06 -10.35 -8.96
C PRO A 284 -16.75 -10.20 -7.59
N MET A 285 -16.85 -11.30 -6.83
CA MET A 285 -17.45 -11.29 -5.49
C MET A 285 -16.69 -10.40 -4.49
N THR A 286 -15.38 -10.23 -4.66
CA THR A 286 -14.57 -9.37 -3.78
C THR A 286 -15.01 -7.91 -3.87
N ILE A 287 -15.38 -7.44 -5.08
CA ILE A 287 -15.89 -6.08 -5.29
C ILE A 287 -17.24 -5.91 -4.59
N GLU A 288 -18.15 -6.88 -4.73
CA GLU A 288 -19.47 -6.83 -4.11
C GLU A 288 -19.36 -6.82 -2.58
N ILE A 289 -18.53 -7.71 -2.01
CA ILE A 289 -18.30 -7.79 -0.57
C ILE A 289 -17.68 -6.49 -0.05
N ALA A 290 -16.69 -5.93 -0.77
CA ALA A 290 -16.11 -4.64 -0.38
C ALA A 290 -17.16 -3.52 -0.37
N GLY A 291 -18.05 -3.48 -1.36
CA GLY A 291 -19.17 -2.54 -1.40
C GLY A 291 -20.13 -2.70 -0.22
N VAL A 292 -20.50 -3.93 0.13
CA VAL A 292 -21.36 -4.22 1.29
C VAL A 292 -20.68 -3.82 2.60
N ILE A 293 -19.38 -4.09 2.77
CA ILE A 293 -18.62 -3.69 3.95
C ILE A 293 -18.59 -2.17 4.08
N LEU A 294 -18.35 -1.43 2.99
CA LEU A 294 -18.34 0.04 3.00
C LEU A 294 -19.72 0.61 3.34
N LEU A 295 -20.80 0.02 2.80
CA LEU A 295 -22.16 0.42 3.14
C LEU A 295 -22.46 0.21 4.62
N MET A 296 -22.12 -0.96 5.16
CA MET A 296 -22.30 -1.27 6.58
C MET A 296 -21.44 -0.37 7.48
N ALA A 297 -20.22 -0.06 7.08
CA ALA A 297 -19.35 0.87 7.80
C ALA A 297 -19.94 2.29 7.83
N MET A 298 -20.47 2.80 6.72
CA MET A 298 -21.14 4.10 6.67
C MET A 298 -22.39 4.13 7.56
N LEU A 299 -23.26 3.12 7.46
CA LEU A 299 -24.44 3.00 8.32
C LEU A 299 -24.06 2.95 9.80
N GLY A 300 -23.07 2.13 10.16
CA GLY A 300 -22.56 2.02 11.53
C GLY A 300 -22.01 3.34 12.06
N ALA A 301 -21.20 4.05 11.26
CA ALA A 301 -20.64 5.34 11.62
C ALA A 301 -21.72 6.41 11.85
N VAL A 302 -22.74 6.47 10.97
CA VAL A 302 -23.85 7.43 11.07
C VAL A 302 -24.71 7.15 12.30
N VAL A 303 -25.08 5.88 12.53
CA VAL A 303 -25.90 5.48 13.69
C VAL A 303 -25.15 5.75 15.00
N LEU A 304 -23.86 5.43 15.06
CA LEU A 304 -23.03 5.67 16.24
C LEU A 304 -22.88 7.16 16.53
N SER A 305 -22.60 7.97 15.50
CA SER A 305 -22.46 9.42 15.62
C SER A 305 -23.74 10.07 16.15
N ARG A 306 -24.92 9.66 15.64
CA ARG A 306 -26.21 10.18 16.11
C ARG A 306 -26.50 9.80 17.55
N ARG A 307 -26.26 8.53 17.93
CA ARG A 307 -26.49 8.05 19.30
C ARG A 307 -25.61 8.78 20.32
N GLN A 308 -24.39 9.15 19.94
CA GLN A 308 -23.48 9.92 20.78
C GLN A 308 -24.09 11.29 21.16
N VAL A 309 -24.70 11.97 20.17
CA VAL A 309 -25.36 13.27 20.36
C VAL A 309 -26.53 13.15 21.34
N ASP A 310 -27.38 12.14 21.18
CA ASP A 310 -28.54 11.94 22.05
C ASP A 310 -28.12 11.73 23.53
N ILE A 311 -27.08 10.93 23.77
CA ILE A 311 -26.54 10.66 25.12
C ILE A 311 -25.94 11.94 25.73
N ASP A 312 -25.20 12.73 24.94
CA ASP A 312 -24.60 13.96 25.43
C ASP A 312 -25.65 15.03 25.75
N ASP A 313 -26.75 15.09 24.99
CA ASP A 313 -27.88 15.97 25.28
C ASP A 313 -28.65 15.55 26.55
N GLU A 314 -28.84 14.25 26.77
CA GLU A 314 -29.42 13.72 28.02
C GLU A 314 -28.56 14.06 29.23
N ARG A 315 -27.23 13.90 29.14
CA ARG A 315 -26.30 14.27 30.21
C ARG A 315 -26.36 15.75 30.54
N LYS A 316 -26.43 16.62 29.53
CA LYS A 316 -26.59 18.06 29.73
C LYS A 316 -27.91 18.41 30.42
N ARG A 317 -29.02 17.76 30.04
CA ARG A 317 -30.32 17.92 30.70
C ARG A 317 -30.27 17.49 32.16
N GLN A 318 -29.70 16.33 32.46
CA GLN A 318 -29.54 15.85 33.84
C GLN A 318 -28.66 16.77 34.68
N GLN A 319 -27.58 17.32 34.11
CA GLN A 319 -26.74 18.30 34.80
C GLN A 319 -27.48 19.61 35.06
N ALA A 320 -28.30 20.09 34.11
CA ALA A 320 -29.12 21.28 34.29
C ALA A 320 -30.17 21.08 35.40
N GLU A 321 -30.86 19.93 35.41
CA GLU A 321 -31.83 19.59 36.44
C GLU A 321 -31.20 19.49 37.84
N ARG A 322 -30.00 18.89 37.95
CA ARG A 322 -29.26 18.85 39.22
C ARG A 322 -28.93 20.24 39.73
N ARG A 323 -28.41 21.12 38.85
CA ARG A 323 -28.09 22.51 39.22
C ARG A 323 -29.32 23.29 39.67
N LEU A 324 -30.48 23.05 39.06
CA LEU A 324 -31.73 23.67 39.48
C LEU A 324 -32.16 23.20 40.87
N ARG A 325 -32.09 21.89 41.15
CA ARG A 325 -32.37 21.33 42.48
C ARG A 325 -31.43 21.89 43.55
N ASP A 326 -30.13 21.89 43.28
CA ASP A 326 -29.13 22.43 44.21
C ASP A 326 -29.38 23.93 44.51
N ALA A 327 -29.86 24.69 43.51
CA ALA A 327 -30.21 26.11 43.67
C ALA A 327 -31.53 26.33 44.43
N GLU A 328 -32.48 25.39 44.34
CA GLU A 328 -33.71 25.40 45.15
C GLU A 328 -33.41 25.05 46.62
N GLU A 329 -32.56 24.04 46.87
CA GLU A 329 -32.13 23.66 48.22
C GLU A 329 -31.33 24.78 48.91
N ALA A 330 -30.51 25.54 48.17
CA ALA A 330 -29.75 26.66 48.72
C ALA A 330 -30.59 27.91 49.05
N ARG A 331 -31.88 27.96 48.66
CA ARG A 331 -32.79 29.09 48.94
C ARG A 331 -33.66 28.86 50.18
N LEU A 332 -33.66 27.66 50.75
CA LEU A 332 -34.38 27.27 51.96
C LEU A 332 -33.48 27.39 53.20
#